data_AF-V9IHA9-F1
#
_entry.id   AF-V9IHA9-F1
#
_cell.length_a   1.000
_cell.length_b   1.000
_cell.length_c   1.000
_cell.angle_alpha   90.00
_cell.angle_beta   90.00
_cell.angle_gamma   90.00
#
_symmetry.space_group_name_H-M   'P 1'
#
loop_
_entity.id
_entity.type
_entity.pdbx_description
1 polymer ?
#
loop_
_entity_poly.entity_id
_entity_poly.type
_entity_poly.pdbx_seq_one_letter_code
_entity_poly.pdbx_strand_id
1 'polypeptide(L)'
;MHLYYNMVSLILKGSYLEPMYKTMNFVILLTILSFGCSTMYIGLSYVLMQLTGDYGYYVQCAIGFSAILFALKVIVICEEYDRIHDVGGLRVPSKIAVWVELILIHLLVPQSSFIGHLGGILIGCLYCYTFIGEMIDNIIYIITSIPIIHEEQFYRRRNSLFR
;
A
#
# COMPACT_ATOMS: atom_id res chain seq x y z
N MET A 1 -20.17 0.47 -7.69
CA MET A 1 -18.95 0.67 -8.51
C MET A 1 -17.66 0.56 -7.71
N HIS A 2 -17.47 1.33 -6.62
CA HIS A 2 -16.24 1.29 -5.81
C HIS A 2 -15.81 -0.09 -5.32
N LEU A 3 -16.73 -0.86 -4.74
CA LEU A 3 -16.43 -2.20 -4.24
C LEU A 3 -15.98 -3.14 -5.36
N TYR A 4 -16.61 -3.07 -6.53
CA TYR A 4 -16.25 -3.90 -7.68
C TYR A 4 -14.80 -3.66 -8.13
N TYR A 5 -14.41 -2.39 -8.33
CA TYR A 5 -13.03 -2.05 -8.66
C TYR A 5 -12.05 -2.47 -7.56
N ASN A 6 -12.44 -2.33 -6.29
CA ASN A 6 -11.60 -2.79 -5.18
C ASN A 6 -11.40 -4.30 -5.21
N MET A 7 -12.44 -5.09 -5.48
CA MET A 7 -12.34 -6.55 -5.56
C MET A 7 -11.51 -7.00 -6.77
N VAL A 8 -11.69 -6.38 -7.94
CA VAL A 8 -10.86 -6.66 -9.13
C VAL A 8 -9.39 -6.30 -8.85
N SER A 9 -9.14 -5.14 -8.25
CA SER A 9 -7.81 -4.68 -7.86
C SER A 9 -7.15 -5.61 -6.83
N LEU A 10 -7.93 -6.12 -5.88
CA LEU A 10 -7.47 -7.14 -4.93
C LEU A 10 -7.09 -8.43 -5.64
N ILE A 11 -7.96 -8.95 -6.52
CA ILE A 11 -7.71 -10.19 -7.25
C ILE A 11 -6.43 -10.07 -8.07
N LEU A 12 -6.22 -8.96 -8.79
CA LEU A 12 -5.04 -8.77 -9.63
C LEU A 12 -3.74 -8.66 -8.81
N LYS A 13 -3.76 -7.95 -7.68
CA LYS A 13 -2.57 -7.81 -6.82
C LYS A 13 -2.31 -9.06 -5.99
N GLY A 14 -3.38 -9.67 -5.48
CA GLY A 14 -3.36 -10.89 -4.69
C GLY A 14 -2.91 -12.10 -5.51
N SER A 15 -3.38 -12.25 -6.75
CA SER A 15 -2.94 -13.36 -7.63
C SER A 15 -1.45 -13.32 -7.96
N TYR A 16 -0.83 -12.14 -7.88
CA TYR A 16 0.62 -11.98 -8.02
C TYR A 16 1.38 -12.26 -6.73
N LEU A 17 0.94 -11.66 -5.61
CA LEU A 17 1.67 -11.72 -4.32
C LEU A 17 1.42 -13.02 -3.53
N GLU A 18 0.21 -13.56 -3.57
CA GLU A 18 -0.17 -14.72 -2.77
C GLU A 18 0.64 -15.98 -3.09
N PRO A 19 0.87 -16.36 -4.36
CA PRO A 19 1.73 -17.50 -4.69
C PRO A 19 3.18 -17.30 -4.27
N MET A 20 3.66 -16.05 -4.30
CA MET A 20 5.02 -15.70 -3.95
C MET A 20 5.27 -15.77 -2.44
N TYR A 21 4.36 -15.21 -1.64
CA TYR A 21 4.50 -15.15 -0.19
C TYR A 21 3.90 -16.36 0.53
N LYS A 22 3.06 -17.13 -0.17
CA LYS A 22 2.15 -18.16 0.34
C LYS A 22 0.95 -17.58 1.07
N THR A 23 -0.18 -18.29 0.97
CA THR A 23 -1.49 -17.84 1.46
C THR A 23 -1.48 -17.39 2.91
N MET A 24 -0.88 -18.16 3.83
CA MET A 24 -0.90 -17.82 5.25
C MET A 24 -0.14 -16.52 5.55
N ASN A 25 1.05 -16.36 4.97
CA ASN A 25 1.86 -15.15 5.13
C ASN A 25 1.17 -13.95 4.50
N PHE A 26 0.54 -14.13 3.33
CA PHE A 26 -0.19 -13.08 2.65
C PHE A 26 -1.39 -12.59 3.48
N VAL A 27 -2.15 -13.48 4.11
CA VAL A 27 -3.28 -13.11 5.00
C VAL A 27 -2.79 -12.35 6.23
N ILE A 28 -1.67 -12.77 6.85
CA ILE A 28 -1.09 -12.06 7.99
C ILE A 28 -0.59 -10.68 7.56
N LEU A 29 0.09 -10.59 6.41
CA LEU A 29 0.54 -9.33 5.85
C LEU A 29 -0.64 -8.39 5.57
N LEU A 30 -1.73 -8.87 4.97
CA LEU A 30 -2.96 -8.09 4.76
C LEU A 30 -3.53 -7.57 6.09
N THR A 31 -3.49 -8.37 7.15
CA THR A 31 -3.96 -7.98 8.48
C THR A 31 -3.09 -6.86 9.06
N ILE A 32 -1.76 -7.00 8.97
CA ILE A 32 -0.79 -5.98 9.42
C ILE A 32 -0.97 -4.69 8.62
N LEU A 33 -1.08 -4.78 7.29
CA LEU A 33 -1.30 -3.63 6.42
C LEU A 33 -2.63 -2.94 6.72
N SER A 34 -3.68 -3.68 7.06
CA SER A 34 -4.99 -3.13 7.46
C SER A 34 -4.87 -2.26 8.72
N PHE A 35 -4.20 -2.78 9.75
CA PHE A 35 -3.91 -2.02 10.97
C PHE A 35 -3.01 -0.81 10.73
N GLY A 36 -1.97 -0.99 9.91
CA GLY A 36 -1.04 0.08 9.54
C GLY A 36 -1.72 1.22 8.79
N CYS A 37 -2.52 0.89 7.77
CA CYS A 37 -3.28 1.87 6.99
C CYS A 37 -4.26 2.65 7.85
N SER A 38 -4.96 1.97 8.77
CA SER A 38 -5.91 2.61 9.69
C SER A 38 -5.21 3.57 10.65
N THR A 39 -4.08 3.15 11.23
CA THR A 39 -3.25 4.00 12.10
C THR A 39 -2.70 5.21 11.35
N MET A 40 -2.19 5.01 10.14
CA MET A 40 -1.65 6.09 9.30
C MET A 40 -2.75 7.09 8.91
N TYR A 41 -3.95 6.62 8.58
CA TYR A 41 -5.09 7.50 8.30
C TYR A 41 -5.40 8.41 9.49
N ILE A 42 -5.53 7.84 10.69
CA ILE A 42 -5.80 8.62 11.91
C ILE A 42 -4.67 9.62 12.17
N GLY A 43 -3.41 9.20 12.03
CA GLY A 43 -2.25 10.07 12.22
C GLY A 43 -2.23 11.25 11.25
N LEU A 44 -2.44 10.99 9.95
CA LEU A 44 -2.51 12.04 8.93
C LEU A 44 -3.69 12.99 9.16
N SER A 45 -4.88 12.46 9.45
CA SER A 45 -6.06 13.26 9.77
C SER A 45 -5.85 14.14 11.00
N TYR A 46 -5.19 13.63 12.04
CA TYR A 46 -4.85 14.41 13.23
C TYR A 46 -3.85 15.53 12.92
N VAL A 47 -2.80 15.26 12.15
CA VAL A 47 -1.83 16.29 11.73
C VAL A 47 -2.51 17.37 10.89
N LEU A 48 -3.37 16.99 9.94
CA LEU A 48 -4.14 17.92 9.12
C LEU A 48 -5.08 18.79 9.95
N MET A 49 -5.76 18.20 10.93
CA MET A 49 -6.59 18.95 11.88
C MET A 49 -5.76 20.02 12.60
N GLN A 50 -4.57 19.68 13.10
CA GLN A 50 -3.72 20.65 13.81
C GLN A 50 -3.20 21.76 12.90
N LEU A 51 -2.92 21.47 11.63
CA LEU A 51 -2.42 22.46 10.67
C LEU A 51 -3.52 23.38 10.15
N THR A 52 -4.73 22.87 9.94
CA THR A 52 -5.85 23.63 9.35
C THR A 52 -6.77 24.24 10.40
N GLY A 53 -6.73 23.75 11.63
CA GLY A 53 -7.69 24.08 12.69
C GLY A 53 -9.09 23.52 12.44
N ASP A 54 -9.28 22.71 11.40
CA ASP A 54 -10.59 22.14 11.04
C ASP A 54 -10.77 20.75 11.67
N TYR A 55 -11.67 20.68 12.65
CA TYR A 55 -12.03 19.45 13.35
C TYR A 55 -12.69 18.41 12.43
N GLY A 56 -13.22 18.84 11.28
CA GLY A 56 -13.86 17.98 10.28
C GLY A 56 -12.96 16.83 9.81
N TYR A 57 -11.65 17.06 9.68
CA TYR A 57 -10.71 16.03 9.24
C TYR A 57 -10.55 14.87 10.24
N TYR A 58 -10.74 15.13 11.54
CA TYR A 58 -10.58 14.11 12.59
C TYR A 58 -11.84 13.26 12.78
N VAL A 59 -13.02 13.85 12.59
CA VAL A 59 -14.31 13.15 12.79
C VAL A 59 -14.83 12.44 11.54
N GLN A 60 -14.14 12.57 10.41
CA GLN A 60 -14.51 11.88 9.18
C GLN A 60 -14.22 10.38 9.27
N CYS A 61 -15.30 9.59 9.21
CA CYS A 61 -15.20 8.15 9.04
C CYS A 61 -14.64 7.82 7.65
N ALA A 62 -13.44 7.26 7.58
CA ALA A 62 -12.97 6.57 6.40
C ALA A 62 -13.36 5.09 6.47
N ILE A 63 -14.08 4.64 5.44
CA ILE A 63 -14.47 3.24 5.27
C ILE A 63 -13.91 2.81 3.92
N GLY A 64 -12.98 1.86 3.90
CA GLY A 64 -12.55 1.30 2.62
C GLY A 64 -11.28 0.45 2.67
N PHE A 65 -11.37 -0.68 1.98
CA PHE A 65 -10.23 -1.56 1.67
C PHE A 65 -9.24 -0.94 0.67
N SER A 66 -9.56 0.23 0.09
CA SER A 66 -8.74 0.88 -0.94
C SER A 66 -7.35 1.31 -0.45
N ALA A 67 -7.21 1.75 0.79
CA ALA A 67 -5.91 2.07 1.37
C ALA A 67 -4.97 0.85 1.34
N ILE A 68 -5.49 -0.33 1.68
CA ILE A 68 -4.76 -1.60 1.65
C ILE A 68 -4.37 -1.95 0.21
N LEU A 69 -5.25 -1.70 -0.77
CA LEU A 69 -4.95 -1.92 -2.18
C LEU A 69 -3.83 -1.02 -2.70
N PHE A 70 -3.77 0.23 -2.25
CA PHE A 70 -2.65 1.13 -2.56
C PHE A 70 -1.36 0.66 -1.91
N ALA A 71 -1.39 0.18 -0.66
CA ALA A 71 -0.23 -0.43 -0.03
C ALA A 71 0.27 -1.65 -0.83
N LEU A 72 -0.64 -2.56 -1.20
CA LEU A 72 -0.33 -3.72 -2.04
C LEU A 72 0.21 -3.30 -3.42
N LYS A 73 -0.29 -2.20 -4.01
CA LYS A 73 0.24 -1.68 -5.28
C LYS A 73 1.72 -1.33 -5.15
N VAL A 74 2.11 -0.65 -4.07
CA VAL A 74 3.52 -0.32 -3.80
C VAL A 74 4.36 -1.59 -3.68
N ILE A 75 3.86 -2.60 -2.96
CA ILE A 75 4.54 -3.89 -2.80
C ILE A 75 4.73 -4.58 -4.15
N VAL A 76 3.67 -4.72 -4.95
CA VAL A 76 3.75 -5.30 -6.30
C VAL A 76 4.81 -4.58 -7.14
N ILE A 77 4.82 -3.25 -7.11
CA ILE A 77 5.82 -2.46 -7.84
C ILE A 77 7.24 -2.70 -7.33
N CYS A 78 7.43 -2.93 -6.04
CA CYS A 78 8.73 -3.23 -5.45
C CYS A 78 9.23 -4.64 -5.77
N GLU A 79 8.31 -5.60 -5.86
CA GLU A 79 8.61 -6.97 -6.32
C GLU A 79 8.86 -7.03 -7.83
N GLU A 80 8.15 -6.23 -8.60
CA GLU A 80 8.26 -6.26 -10.05
C GLU A 80 9.53 -5.56 -10.55
N TYR A 81 10.12 -6.12 -11.61
CA TYR A 81 11.18 -5.46 -12.37
C TYR A 81 10.68 -4.12 -12.91
N ASP A 82 11.54 -3.09 -12.91
CA ASP A 82 11.24 -1.78 -13.51
C ASP A 82 10.64 -1.96 -14.92
N ARG A 83 9.33 -1.73 -15.04
CA ARG A 83 8.54 -1.91 -16.26
C ARG A 83 7.62 -0.71 -16.47
N ILE A 84 7.15 -0.57 -17.70
CA ILE A 84 6.13 0.43 -18.02
C ILE A 84 4.78 -0.18 -17.63
N HIS A 85 4.07 0.47 -16.71
CA HIS A 85 2.74 0.07 -16.31
C HIS A 85 1.70 0.89 -17.04
N ASP A 86 0.57 0.27 -17.35
CA ASP A 86 -0.62 0.98 -17.81
C ASP A 86 -1.48 1.36 -16.59
N VAL A 87 -1.65 2.66 -16.36
CA VAL A 87 -2.51 3.22 -15.33
C VAL A 87 -3.61 4.03 -16.01
N GLY A 88 -4.77 3.42 -16.22
CA GLY A 88 -5.93 4.10 -16.81
C GLY A 88 -5.74 4.52 -18.28
N GLY A 89 -4.95 3.79 -19.06
CA GLY A 89 -4.61 4.10 -20.46
C GLY A 89 -3.29 4.86 -20.63
N LEU A 90 -2.63 5.24 -19.53
CA LEU A 90 -1.35 5.96 -19.54
C LEU A 90 -0.19 5.01 -19.24
N ARG A 91 0.78 4.96 -20.16
CA ARG A 91 2.03 4.22 -19.98
C ARG A 91 2.99 5.00 -19.09
N VAL A 92 3.17 4.54 -17.86
CA VAL A 92 3.95 5.23 -16.82
C VAL A 92 5.03 4.31 -16.23
N PRO A 93 6.23 4.84 -15.92
CA PRO A 93 7.25 4.10 -15.18
C PRO A 93 6.76 3.65 -13.80
N SER A 94 7.21 2.47 -13.34
CA SER A 94 6.86 1.89 -12.03
C SER A 94 6.98 2.88 -10.87
N LYS A 95 8.00 3.75 -10.89
CA LYS A 95 8.29 4.75 -9.84
C LYS A 95 7.19 5.80 -9.66
N ILE A 96 6.50 6.18 -10.74
CA ILE A 96 5.45 7.20 -10.69
C ILE A 96 4.04 6.60 -10.82
N ALA A 97 3.94 5.31 -11.14
CA ALA A 97 2.66 4.64 -11.39
C ALA A 97 1.67 4.80 -10.24
N VAL A 98 2.14 4.66 -8.99
CA VAL A 98 1.29 4.80 -7.79
C VAL A 98 0.77 6.24 -7.62
N TRP A 99 1.61 7.23 -7.88
CA TRP A 99 1.26 8.64 -7.76
C TRP A 99 0.28 9.09 -8.86
N VAL A 100 0.49 8.60 -10.08
CA VAL A 100 -0.44 8.83 -11.19
C VAL A 100 -1.79 8.18 -10.90
N GLU A 101 -1.81 6.96 -10.35
CA GLU A 101 -3.03 6.26 -9.96
C GLU A 101 -3.78 7.01 -8.84
N LEU A 102 -3.05 7.59 -7.87
CA LEU A 102 -3.62 8.44 -6.81
C LEU A 102 -4.31 9.68 -7.38
N ILE A 103 -3.64 10.41 -8.28
CA ILE A 103 -4.20 11.61 -8.93
C ILE A 103 -5.42 11.23 -9.77
N LEU A 104 -5.32 10.18 -10.57
CA LEU A 104 -6.39 9.72 -11.44
C LEU A 104 -7.65 9.35 -10.64
N ILE A 105 -7.49 8.58 -9.55
CA ILE A 105 -8.62 8.18 -8.70
C ILE A 105 -9.24 9.38 -7.99
N HIS A 106 -8.45 10.36 -7.56
CA HIS A 106 -8.99 11.57 -6.94
C HIS A 106 -9.80 12.41 -7.93
N LEU A 107 -9.34 12.51 -9.19
CA LEU A 107 -10.06 13.21 -10.26
C LEU A 107 -11.35 12.49 -10.67
N LEU A 108 -11.31 11.15 -10.77
CA LEU A 108 -12.47 10.35 -11.17
C LEU A 108 -13.50 10.19 -10.04
N VAL A 109 -13.03 10.17 -8.79
CA VAL A 109 -13.89 10.02 -7.60
C VAL A 109 -13.44 10.99 -6.50
N PRO A 110 -13.89 12.26 -6.59
CA PRO A 110 -13.53 13.31 -5.63
C PRO A 110 -14.08 13.05 -4.22
N GLN A 111 -15.08 12.17 -4.09
CA GLN A 111 -15.64 11.73 -2.80
C GLN A 111 -14.75 10.68 -2.09
N SER A 112 -13.71 10.16 -2.73
CA SER A 112 -12.81 9.19 -2.08
C SER A 112 -11.80 9.90 -1.17
N SER A 113 -11.49 9.27 -0.03
CA SER A 113 -10.54 9.82 0.93
C SER A 113 -9.12 9.80 0.37
N PHE A 114 -8.68 10.92 -0.20
CA PHE A 114 -7.31 11.14 -0.65
C PHE A 114 -6.30 10.82 0.48
N ILE A 115 -6.62 11.23 1.70
CA ILE A 115 -5.82 10.98 2.90
C ILE A 115 -5.67 9.47 3.15
N GLY A 116 -6.76 8.70 3.01
CA GLY A 116 -6.72 7.24 3.15
C GLY A 116 -5.85 6.56 2.11
N HIS A 117 -5.94 6.97 0.85
CA HIS A 117 -5.11 6.43 -0.23
C HIS A 117 -3.62 6.79 -0.04
N LEU A 118 -3.33 8.05 0.30
CA LEU A 118 -1.99 8.49 0.64
C LEU A 118 -1.42 7.70 1.81
N GLY A 119 -2.20 7.48 2.87
CA GLY A 119 -1.81 6.66 4.02
C GLY A 119 -1.48 5.22 3.62
N GLY A 120 -2.25 4.64 2.71
CA GLY A 120 -1.96 3.33 2.13
C GLY A 120 -0.63 3.27 1.38
N ILE A 121 -0.35 4.28 0.54
CA ILE A 121 0.93 4.40 -0.18
C ILE A 121 2.09 4.52 0.81
N LEU A 122 1.96 5.37 1.83
CA LEU A 122 3.00 5.55 2.85
C LEU A 122 3.27 4.26 3.62
N ILE A 123 2.25 3.51 4.00
CA ILE A 123 2.42 2.21 4.67
C ILE A 123 3.08 1.18 3.75
N GLY A 124 2.70 1.15 2.47
CA GLY A 124 3.38 0.33 1.46
C GLY A 124 4.86 0.71 1.34
N CYS A 125 5.18 2.00 1.32
CA CYS A 125 6.56 2.49 1.29
C CYS A 125 7.33 2.15 2.57
N LEU A 126 6.72 2.28 3.75
CA LEU A 126 7.33 1.88 5.02
C LEU A 126 7.70 0.40 5.01
N TYR A 127 6.82 -0.47 4.51
CA TYR A 127 7.09 -1.89 4.37
C TYR A 127 8.21 -2.20 3.35
N CYS A 128 8.24 -1.51 2.21
CA CYS A 128 9.20 -1.81 1.15
C CYS A 128 10.60 -1.22 1.40
N TYR A 129 10.67 0.00 1.93
CA TYR A 129 11.91 0.79 1.92
C TYR A 129 12.55 0.99 3.30
N THR A 130 11.97 0.48 4.38
CA THR A 130 12.50 0.69 5.74
C THR A 130 12.66 -0.61 6.51
N PHE A 131 13.38 -0.56 7.64
CA PHE A 131 13.56 -1.70 8.56
C PHE A 131 12.24 -2.24 9.12
N ILE A 132 11.15 -1.47 9.07
CA ILE A 132 9.81 -1.92 9.48
C ILE A 132 9.38 -3.12 8.63
N GLY A 133 9.74 -3.15 7.34
CA GLY A 133 9.51 -4.29 6.46
C GLY A 133 10.16 -5.56 7.00
N GLU A 134 11.45 -5.49 7.36
CA GLU A 134 12.19 -6.62 7.92
C GLU A 134 11.61 -7.10 9.25
N MET A 135 11.17 -6.17 10.11
CA MET A 135 10.48 -6.53 11.34
C MET A 135 9.18 -7.29 11.06
N ILE A 136 8.39 -6.84 10.09
CA ILE A 136 7.15 -7.51 9.69
C ILE A 136 7.45 -8.90 9.11
N ASP A 137 8.43 -9.03 8.23
CA ASP A 137 8.84 -10.31 7.64
C ASP A 137 9.29 -11.30 8.73
N ASN A 138 10.05 -10.82 9.73
CA ASN A 138 10.47 -11.61 10.89
C ASN A 138 9.29 -12.04 11.77
N ILE A 139 8.32 -11.15 12.04
CA ILE A 139 7.10 -11.49 12.78
C ILE A 139 6.32 -12.58 12.05
N ILE A 140 6.13 -12.43 10.73
CA ILE A 140 5.44 -13.41 9.91
C ILE A 140 6.17 -14.75 9.93
N TYR A 141 7.51 -14.73 9.84
CA TYR A 141 8.33 -15.93 9.94
C TYR A 141 8.18 -16.61 11.31
N ILE A 142 8.16 -15.86 12.42
CA ILE A 142 7.96 -16.42 13.77
C ILE A 142 6.58 -17.10 13.88
N ILE A 143 5.54 -16.49 13.30
CA ILE A 143 4.16 -17.01 13.37
C ILE A 143 3.98 -18.25 12.49
N THR A 144 4.51 -18.22 11.27
CA THR A 144 4.22 -19.24 10.24
C THR A 144 5.32 -20.27 10.06
N SER A 145 6.51 -20.01 10.63
CA SER A 145 7.76 -20.75 10.37
C SER A 145 8.16 -20.81 8.89
N ILE A 146 7.62 -19.90 8.07
CA ILE A 146 7.88 -19.85 6.63
C ILE A 146 8.32 -18.43 6.25
N PRO A 147 9.54 -18.24 5.72
CA PRO A 147 10.02 -16.91 5.39
C PRO A 147 9.29 -16.36 4.15
N ILE A 148 9.08 -15.05 4.14
CA ILE A 148 8.75 -14.32 2.92
C ILE A 148 10.05 -14.12 2.14
N ILE A 149 10.07 -14.55 0.88
CA ILE A 149 11.21 -14.38 -0.01
C ILE A 149 10.80 -13.33 -1.04
N HIS A 150 11.53 -12.22 -1.07
CA HIS A 150 11.32 -11.13 -2.02
C HIS A 150 12.25 -11.27 -3.25
N GLU A 151 11.91 -10.60 -4.34
CA GLU A 151 12.80 -10.47 -5.50
C GLU A 151 14.06 -9.66 -5.15
N GLU A 152 15.16 -9.88 -5.89
CA GLU A 152 16.44 -9.20 -5.63
C GLU A 152 16.30 -7.66 -5.70
N GLN A 153 15.44 -7.17 -6.59
CA GLN A 153 15.16 -5.74 -6.73
C GLN A 153 14.53 -5.13 -5.49
N PHE A 154 13.67 -5.89 -4.82
CA PHE A 154 13.00 -5.45 -3.60
C PHE A 154 14.04 -5.21 -2.50
N TYR A 155 14.95 -6.16 -2.29
CA TYR A 155 16.06 -5.99 -1.32
C TYR A 155 16.97 -4.82 -1.67
N ARG A 156 17.28 -4.62 -2.97
CA ARG A 156 18.07 -3.45 -3.41
C ARG A 156 17.37 -2.13 -3.08
N ARG A 157 16.06 -2.05 -3.30
CA ARG A 157 15.24 -0.86 -3.00
C ARG A 157 15.20 -0.59 -1.49
N ARG A 158 14.99 -1.63 -0.67
CA ARG A 158 15.02 -1.57 0.79
C ARG A 158 16.34 -1.02 1.33
N ASN A 159 17.46 -1.48 0.78
CA ASN A 159 18.79 -1.05 1.21
C ASN A 159 19.22 0.33 0.66
N SER A 160 18.59 0.83 -0.41
CA SER A 160 18.98 2.11 -1.01
C SER A 160 18.66 3.34 -0.17
N LEU A 161 17.71 3.24 0.78
CA LEU A 161 17.33 4.35 1.64
C LEU A 161 18.32 4.58 2.80
N PHE A 162 19.20 3.60 3.06
CA PHE A 162 20.23 3.64 4.10
C PHE A 162 21.65 3.86 3.54
N ARG A 163 21.77 4.32 2.28
CA ARG A 163 23.05 4.59 1.61
C ARG A 163 23.07 6.00 1.05
#